data_AF-A0A2G2QYF3-F1
#
_entry.id   AF-A0A2G2QYF3-F1
#
_cell.length_a   1.000
_cell.length_b   1.000
_cell.length_c   1.000
_cell.angle_alpha   90.00
_cell.angle_beta   90.00
_cell.angle_gamma   90.00
#
_symmetry.space_group_name_H-M   'P 1'
#
loop_
_entity.id
_entity.type
_entity.pdbx_description
1 polymer ?
#
loop_
_entity_poly.entity_id
_entity_poly.type
_entity_poly.pdbx_seq_one_letter_code
_entity_poly.pdbx_strand_id
1 'polypeptide(L)'
;MATRSRQHYWTAFEKWCGARNMKALPAHPWTIARYLRWVDEHKDFEDVQESFDAISREHVLKTGSVPTRHETVKSTMELIARRSLVRDQHADLFDEDELLADKTFSGSLPPARDRETAPEPESHMKSVQHRHQLSTKPRMVRRRPKR
;
A
#
# COMPACT_ATOMS: atom_id res chain seq x y z
N MET A 1 31.05 3.78 13.15
CA MET A 1 30.41 4.88 12.39
C MET A 1 28.87 4.87 12.43
N ALA A 2 28.22 3.75 12.78
CA ALA A 2 26.75 3.61 12.81
C ALA A 2 25.98 4.49 13.82
N THR A 3 26.65 5.11 14.79
CA THR A 3 25.99 6.00 15.76
C THR A 3 25.66 7.37 15.17
N ARG A 4 26.50 7.89 14.27
CA ARG A 4 26.29 9.19 13.61
C ARG A 4 25.13 9.16 12.61
N SER A 5 25.02 8.08 11.82
CA SER A 5 23.88 7.90 10.90
C SER A 5 22.56 7.81 11.65
N ARG A 6 22.52 7.04 12.76
CA ARG A 6 21.32 6.94 13.60
C ARG A 6 20.87 8.28 14.19
N GLN A 7 21.82 9.06 14.73
CA GLN A 7 21.52 10.38 15.28
C GLN A 7 20.91 11.29 14.21
N HIS A 8 21.42 11.21 12.97
CA HIS A 8 20.87 11.97 11.84
C HIS A 8 19.40 11.64 11.59
N TYR A 9 19.03 10.36 11.48
CA TYR A 9 17.63 9.96 11.27
C TYR A 9 16.70 10.37 12.41
N TRP A 10 17.17 10.28 13.66
CA TRP A 10 16.40 10.74 14.82
C TRP A 10 16.18 12.26 14.78
N THR A 11 17.23 13.05 14.53
CA THR A 11 17.10 14.51 14.45
C THR A 11 16.20 14.96 13.30
N ALA A 12 16.19 14.22 12.18
CA ALA A 12 15.27 14.46 11.08
C ALA A 12 13.81 14.24 11.51
N PHE A 13 13.54 13.18 12.29
CA PHE A 13 12.23 12.90 12.86
C PHE A 13 11.78 13.98 13.86
N GLU A 14 12.66 14.41 14.76
CA GLU A 14 12.36 15.49 15.72
C GLU A 14 12.03 16.80 15.00
N LYS A 15 12.84 17.17 14.00
CA LYS A 15 12.61 18.37 13.18
C LYS A 15 11.28 18.27 12.43
N TRP A 16 10.96 17.10 11.88
CA TRP A 16 9.71 16.87 11.17
C TRP A 16 8.49 16.94 12.09
N CYS A 17 8.60 16.42 13.31
CA CYS A 17 7.58 16.52 14.36
C CYS A 17 7.39 17.98 14.80
N GLY A 18 8.49 18.70 15.05
CA GLY A 18 8.48 20.10 15.46
C GLY A 18 7.82 21.01 14.43
N ALA A 19 8.12 20.81 13.15
CA ALA A 19 7.51 21.56 12.04
C ALA A 19 5.97 21.35 11.93
N ARG A 20 5.43 20.29 12.55
CA ARG A 20 4.01 19.91 12.48
C ARG A 20 3.31 19.98 13.83
N ASN A 21 3.94 20.58 14.85
CA ASN A 21 3.44 20.66 16.22
C ASN A 21 3.05 19.30 16.82
N MET A 22 3.79 18.24 16.47
CA MET A 22 3.60 16.90 17.02
C MET A 22 4.67 16.60 18.06
N LYS A 23 4.31 15.82 19.09
CA LYS A 23 5.27 15.37 20.10
C LYS A 23 6.11 14.23 19.54
N ALA A 24 7.44 14.39 19.57
CA ALA A 24 8.37 13.34 19.17
C ALA A 24 8.44 12.19 20.20
N LEU A 25 8.19 12.47 21.48
CA LEU A 25 8.22 11.49 22.58
C LEU A 25 7.11 11.76 23.61
N PRO A 26 6.35 10.72 24.03
CA PRO A 26 6.08 9.50 23.27
C PRO A 26 5.34 9.83 21.98
N ALA A 27 5.86 9.41 20.83
CA ALA A 27 5.13 9.55 19.58
C ALA A 27 3.94 8.57 19.54
N HIS A 28 2.81 9.03 19.00
CA HIS A 28 1.72 8.13 18.69
C HIS A 28 2.11 7.23 17.51
N PRO A 29 1.73 5.94 17.49
CA PRO A 29 1.95 5.06 16.33
C PRO A 29 1.57 5.66 14.96
N TRP A 30 0.50 6.45 14.87
CA TRP A 30 0.11 7.10 13.61
C TRP A 30 1.11 8.17 13.18
N THR A 31 1.78 8.86 14.12
CA THR A 31 2.81 9.87 13.85
C THR A 31 4.02 9.21 13.20
N ILE A 32 4.42 8.04 13.70
CA ILE A 32 5.52 7.25 13.14
C ILE A 32 5.13 6.76 11.74
N ALA A 33 3.95 6.15 11.59
CA ALA A 33 3.47 5.71 10.28
C ALA A 33 3.42 6.86 9.25
N ARG A 34 2.94 8.04 9.66
CA ARG A 34 2.91 9.23 8.80
C ARG A 34 4.30 9.72 8.42
N TYR A 35 5.25 9.69 9.36
CA TYR A 35 6.64 10.05 9.07
C TYR A 35 7.26 9.07 8.06
N LEU A 36 7.09 7.76 8.26
CA LEU A 36 7.63 6.75 7.35
C LEU A 36 7.10 6.91 5.92
N ARG A 37 5.81 7.23 5.75
CA ARG A 37 5.25 7.55 4.43
C ARG A 37 5.86 8.81 3.82
N TRP A 38 6.12 9.83 4.63
CA TRP A 38 6.79 11.04 4.15
C TRP A 38 8.24 10.76 3.73
N VAL A 39 8.95 9.87 4.43
CA VAL A 39 10.31 9.45 4.03
C VAL A 39 10.27 8.63 2.73
N ASP A 40 9.34 7.69 2.60
CA ASP A 40 9.12 6.87 1.38
C ASP A 40 8.90 7.71 0.12
N GLU A 41 8.25 8.87 0.24
CA GLU A 41 8.03 9.79 -0.88
C GLU A 41 9.31 10.47 -1.41
N HIS A 42 10.36 10.58 -0.58
CA HIS A 42 11.54 11.39 -0.89
C HIS A 42 12.85 10.58 -0.95
N LYS A 43 12.83 9.34 -0.44
CA LYS A 43 14.01 8.51 -0.22
C LYS A 43 13.75 7.05 -0.58
N ASP A 44 14.80 6.23 -0.50
CA ASP A 44 14.71 4.81 -0.78
C ASP A 44 14.26 4.01 0.45
N PHE A 45 13.89 2.75 0.21
CA PHE A 45 13.37 1.86 1.26
C PHE A 45 14.38 1.65 2.40
N GLU A 46 15.68 1.61 2.09
CA GLU A 46 16.75 1.46 3.07
C GLU A 46 16.77 2.63 4.07
N ASP A 47 16.58 3.87 3.60
CA ASP A 47 16.46 5.05 4.45
C ASP A 47 15.23 4.98 5.37
N VAL A 48 14.13 4.39 4.89
CA VAL A 48 12.91 4.19 5.68
C VAL A 48 13.18 3.19 6.81
N GLN A 49 13.90 2.09 6.53
CA GLN A 49 14.27 1.09 7.53
C GLN A 49 15.22 1.66 8.59
N GLU A 50 16.28 2.36 8.17
CA GLU A 50 17.21 3.02 9.10
C GLU A 50 16.52 4.08 9.96
N SER A 51 15.59 4.84 9.37
CA SER A 51 14.75 5.78 10.11
C SER A 51 13.86 5.08 11.14
N PHE A 52 13.24 3.96 10.76
CA PHE A 52 12.40 3.16 11.65
C PHE A 52 13.18 2.58 12.84
N ASP A 53 14.38 2.06 12.59
CA ASP A 53 15.25 1.50 13.62
C ASP A 53 15.77 2.56 14.58
N ALA A 54 16.15 3.73 14.05
CA ALA A 54 16.55 4.89 14.86
C ALA A 54 15.41 5.32 15.80
N ILE A 55 14.20 5.49 15.28
CA ILE A 55 13.02 5.89 16.06
C ILE A 55 12.65 4.83 17.10
N SER A 56 12.66 3.54 16.72
CA SER A 56 12.35 2.42 17.62
C SER A 56 13.27 2.41 18.82
N ARG A 57 14.58 2.56 18.58
CA ARG A 57 15.59 2.53 19.64
C ARG A 57 15.46 3.71 20.59
N GLU A 58 15.26 4.92 20.07
CA GLU A 58 15.11 6.12 20.89
C GLU A 58 13.87 6.04 21.78
N HIS A 59 12.77 5.48 21.28
CA HIS A 59 11.57 5.25 22.08
C HIS A 59 11.78 4.23 23.20
N VAL A 60 12.52 3.14 22.93
CA VAL A 60 12.92 2.15 23.95
C VAL A 60 13.79 2.82 25.01
N LEU A 61 14.79 3.59 24.60
CA LEU A 61 15.76 4.21 25.51
C LEU A 61 15.15 5.29 26.41
N LYS A 62 14.26 6.14 25.86
CA LYS A 62 13.74 7.31 26.58
C LYS A 62 12.39 7.09 27.27
N THR A 63 11.55 6.21 26.73
CA THR A 63 10.15 6.06 27.17
C THR A 63 9.80 4.65 27.66
N GLY A 64 10.65 3.65 27.41
CA GLY A 64 10.39 2.24 27.77
C GLY A 64 9.21 1.59 27.04
N SER A 65 8.51 2.34 26.17
CA SER A 65 7.41 1.87 25.34
C SER A 65 7.84 1.81 23.89
N VAL A 66 7.32 0.82 23.15
CA VAL A 66 7.70 0.56 21.75
C VAL A 66 6.48 0.81 20.85
N PRO A 67 6.18 2.08 20.49
CA PRO A 67 5.06 2.41 19.61
C PRO A 67 5.22 1.84 18.20
N THR A 68 6.42 1.37 17.85
CA THR A 68 6.73 0.73 16.56
C THR A 68 6.22 -0.70 16.43
N ARG A 69 5.84 -1.37 17.54
CA ARG A 69 5.20 -2.70 17.51
C ARG A 69 3.71 -2.64 17.14
N HIS A 70 3.14 -1.45 17.04
CA HIS A 70 1.72 -1.28 16.74
C HIS A 70 1.40 -1.69 15.30
N GLU A 71 0.24 -2.33 15.11
CA GLU A 71 -0.21 -2.87 13.81
C GLU A 71 -0.23 -1.82 12.68
N THR A 72 -0.61 -0.58 12.98
CA THR A 72 -0.58 0.54 12.01
C THR A 72 0.81 0.77 11.42
N VAL A 73 1.87 0.65 12.24
CA VAL A 73 3.24 0.88 11.78
C VAL A 73 3.71 -0.29 10.93
N LYS A 74 3.40 -1.53 11.35
CA LYS A 74 3.68 -2.75 10.57
C LYS A 74 2.98 -2.71 9.20
N SER A 75 1.68 -2.43 9.18
CA SER A 75 0.88 -2.34 7.95
C SER A 75 1.44 -1.27 7.00
N THR A 76 1.97 -0.17 7.55
CA THR A 76 2.60 0.89 6.77
C THR A 76 3.94 0.43 6.21
N MET A 77 4.78 -0.23 7.00
CA MET A 77 6.06 -0.79 6.51
C MET A 77 5.85 -1.84 5.42
N GLU A 78 4.86 -2.72 5.56
CA GLU A 78 4.49 -3.70 4.53
C GLU A 78 3.99 -3.04 3.25
N LEU A 79 3.27 -1.92 3.35
CA LEU A 79 2.83 -1.15 2.19
C LEU A 79 4.01 -0.50 1.47
N ILE A 80 4.94 0.08 2.22
CA ILE A 80 6.17 0.69 1.69
C ILE A 80 7.05 -0.37 1.04
N ALA A 81 7.24 -1.53 1.68
CA ALA A 81 7.99 -2.66 1.12
C ALA A 81 7.37 -3.20 -0.17
N ARG A 82 6.03 -3.29 -0.26
CA ARG A 82 5.37 -3.67 -1.51
C ARG A 82 5.56 -2.64 -2.61
N ARG A 83 5.55 -1.36 -2.25
CA ARG A 83 5.75 -0.26 -3.21
C ARG A 83 7.17 -0.24 -3.76
N SER A 84 8.18 -0.48 -2.92
CA SER A 84 9.58 -0.47 -3.37
C SER A 84 9.86 -1.57 -4.41
N LEU A 85 9.17 -2.72 -4.35
CA LEU A 85 9.30 -3.80 -5.33
C LEU A 85 8.75 -3.43 -6.72
N VAL A 86 7.74 -2.57 -6.80
CA VAL A 86 7.05 -2.22 -8.05
C VAL A 86 7.54 -0.86 -8.59
N ARG A 87 8.29 -0.09 -7.80
CA ARG A 87 8.68 1.29 -8.13
C ARG A 87 9.41 1.39 -9.47
N ASP A 88 10.26 0.42 -9.78
CA ASP A 88 11.04 0.37 -11.02
C ASP A 88 10.23 -0.18 -12.22
N GLN A 89 9.08 -0.80 -11.96
CA GLN A 89 8.22 -1.43 -12.97
C GLN A 89 7.04 -0.53 -13.39
N HIS A 90 6.83 0.61 -12.74
CA HIS A 90 5.67 1.48 -13.03
C HIS A 90 5.66 2.10 -14.44
N ALA A 91 6.81 2.16 -15.11
CA ALA A 91 6.90 2.60 -16.50
C ALA A 91 6.60 1.49 -17.51
N ASP A 92 6.68 0.23 -17.08
CA ASP A 92 6.57 -0.97 -17.92
C ASP A 92 5.12 -1.50 -17.93
N LEU A 93 4.17 -0.59 -18.10
CA LEU A 93 2.74 -0.93 -18.20
C LEU A 93 2.35 -1.37 -19.60
N PHE A 94 3.22 -1.14 -20.58
CA PHE A 94 3.00 -1.47 -21.98
C PHE A 94 4.26 -2.11 -22.52
N ASP A 95 4.16 -3.37 -22.95
CA ASP A 95 5.21 -4.02 -23.72
C ASP A 95 5.34 -3.29 -25.07
N GLU A 96 6.47 -2.60 -25.29
CA GLU A 96 6.72 -1.88 -26.55
C GLU A 96 6.66 -2.82 -27.77
N ASP A 97 7.04 -4.08 -27.57
CA ASP A 97 6.98 -5.14 -28.58
C ASP A 97 5.53 -5.49 -28.96
N GLU A 98 4.59 -5.48 -28.01
CA GLU A 98 3.16 -5.73 -28.28
C GLU A 98 2.53 -4.53 -29.03
N LEU A 99 2.89 -3.30 -28.64
CA LEU A 99 2.45 -2.07 -29.31
C LEU A 99 2.99 -1.94 -30.75
N LEU A 100 4.21 -2.40 -31.01
CA LEU A 100 4.82 -2.34 -32.33
C LEU A 100 4.39 -3.49 -33.25
N ALA A 101 4.02 -4.64 -32.68
CA ALA A 101 3.44 -5.77 -33.43
C ALA A 101 2.07 -5.42 -34.04
N ASP A 102 1.31 -4.50 -33.42
CA ASP A 102 -0.04 -4.12 -33.86
C ASP A 102 -0.07 -3.21 -35.11
N LYS A 103 1.09 -2.78 -35.62
CA LYS A 103 1.18 -2.11 -36.94
C LYS A 103 0.81 -3.02 -38.12
N THR A 104 0.49 -4.29 -37.85
CA THR A 104 -0.04 -5.25 -38.83
C THR A 104 -1.48 -5.70 -38.55
N PHE A 105 -2.30 -4.89 -37.87
CA PHE A 105 -3.75 -5.15 -37.75
C PHE A 105 -4.50 -4.91 -39.09
N SER A 106 -4.18 -5.74 -40.08
CA SER A 106 -5.11 -6.15 -41.12
C SER A 106 -6.20 -6.95 -40.41
N GLY A 107 -7.36 -6.34 -40.21
CA GLY A 107 -8.48 -6.92 -39.50
C GLY A 107 -8.78 -8.37 -39.93
N SER A 108 -8.55 -9.31 -39.03
CA SER A 108 -9.19 -10.62 -39.08
C SER A 108 -9.75 -10.93 -37.71
N LEU A 109 -11.08 -10.97 -37.63
CA LEU A 109 -11.81 -11.53 -36.49
C LEU A 109 -11.27 -12.93 -36.17
N PRO A 110 -11.10 -13.29 -34.89
CA PRO A 110 -10.69 -14.64 -34.53
C PRO A 110 -11.77 -15.66 -34.97
N PRO A 111 -11.39 -16.81 -35.54
CA PRO A 111 -12.34 -17.83 -35.96
C PRO A 111 -13.08 -18.41 -34.75
N ALA A 112 -14.40 -18.53 -34.86
CA ALA A 112 -15.26 -19.16 -33.87
C ALA A 112 -14.76 -20.58 -33.60
N ARG A 113 -14.33 -20.85 -32.37
CA ARG A 113 -14.03 -22.22 -31.93
C ARG A 113 -15.34 -22.98 -31.78
N ASP A 114 -15.48 -24.05 -32.54
CA ASP A 114 -16.56 -25.02 -32.42
C ASP A 114 -16.62 -25.60 -31.00
N ARG A 115 -17.81 -25.57 -30.42
CA ARG A 115 -18.13 -26.24 -29.16
C ARG A 115 -18.15 -27.75 -29.39
N GLU A 116 -17.08 -28.41 -29.02
CA GLU A 116 -17.07 -29.86 -28.86
C GLU A 116 -17.53 -30.22 -27.43
N THR A 117 -18.64 -30.94 -27.36
CA THR A 117 -19.36 -31.30 -26.14
C THR A 117 -18.59 -32.37 -25.37
N ALA A 118 -18.21 -32.09 -24.11
CA ALA A 118 -17.72 -33.09 -23.17
C ALA A 118 -18.82 -33.44 -22.13
N PRO A 119 -18.95 -34.72 -21.73
CA PRO A 119 -20.00 -35.18 -20.80
C PRO A 119 -19.74 -34.79 -19.33
N GLU A 120 -20.84 -34.74 -18.57
CA GLU A 120 -21.01 -34.16 -17.22
C GLU A 120 -19.96 -34.54 -16.16
N PRO A 121 -19.59 -33.58 -15.27
CA PRO A 121 -18.99 -33.92 -13.98
C PRO A 121 -20.06 -34.13 -12.90
N GLU A 122 -19.96 -35.27 -12.23
CA GLU A 122 -20.71 -35.59 -11.02
C GLU A 122 -20.48 -34.57 -9.91
N SER A 123 -21.60 -34.20 -9.28
CA SER A 123 -21.77 -33.73 -7.90
C SER A 123 -20.49 -33.57 -7.06
N HIS A 124 -20.00 -32.33 -6.94
CA HIS A 124 -19.33 -31.87 -5.72
C HIS A 124 -19.70 -30.43 -5.40
N MET A 125 -20.60 -30.27 -4.42
CA MET A 125 -20.93 -29.01 -3.78
C MET A 125 -19.66 -28.35 -3.21
N LYS A 126 -19.37 -27.12 -3.61
CA LYS A 126 -18.61 -26.13 -2.82
C LYS A 126 -18.94 -24.72 -3.31
N SER A 127 -19.84 -24.07 -2.55
CA SER A 127 -20.18 -22.64 -2.49
C SER A 127 -19.70 -21.73 -3.63
N VAL A 128 -20.61 -21.38 -4.53
CA VAL A 128 -20.50 -20.22 -5.41
C VAL A 128 -20.44 -18.97 -4.52
N GLN A 129 -19.26 -18.34 -4.42
CA GLN A 129 -19.16 -17.00 -3.87
C GLN A 129 -19.89 -16.05 -4.83
N HIS A 130 -21.12 -15.67 -4.46
CA HIS A 130 -21.86 -14.64 -5.18
C HIS A 130 -21.05 -13.33 -5.13
N ARG A 131 -20.49 -12.95 -6.28
CA ARG A 131 -19.90 -11.61 -6.49
C ARG A 131 -20.93 -10.56 -6.09
N HIS A 132 -20.64 -9.78 -5.06
CA HIS A 132 -21.44 -8.63 -4.69
C HIS A 132 -21.44 -7.62 -5.84
N GLN A 133 -22.57 -7.49 -6.53
CA GLN A 133 -22.78 -6.41 -7.50
C GLN A 133 -23.20 -5.13 -6.76
N LEU A 134 -22.66 -4.00 -7.17
CA LEU A 134 -23.04 -2.69 -6.65
C LEU A 134 -24.47 -2.35 -7.09
N SER A 135 -25.30 -1.88 -6.16
CA SER A 135 -26.67 -1.44 -6.47
C SER A 135 -26.63 -0.24 -7.42
N THR A 136 -27.26 -0.38 -8.59
CA THR A 136 -27.40 0.68 -9.60
C THR A 136 -28.42 1.75 -9.23
N LYS A 137 -29.10 1.63 -8.09
CA LYS A 137 -30.11 2.61 -7.63
C LYS A 137 -29.75 3.18 -6.25
N PRO A 138 -29.74 4.52 -6.09
CA PRO A 138 -29.49 5.16 -4.81
C PRO A 138 -30.68 4.93 -3.86
N ARG A 139 -30.38 4.73 -2.59
CA ARG A 139 -31.39 4.47 -1.55
C ARG A 139 -32.12 5.77 -1.22
N MET A 140 -33.35 5.93 -1.73
CA MET A 140 -34.17 7.11 -1.42
C MET A 140 -34.57 7.15 0.06
N VAL A 141 -34.12 8.17 0.78
CA VAL A 141 -34.51 8.42 2.17
C VAL A 141 -35.71 9.37 2.18
N ARG A 142 -36.80 8.97 2.85
CA ARG A 142 -37.96 9.85 3.07
C ARG A 142 -37.62 10.92 4.09
N ARG A 143 -37.84 12.20 3.74
CA ARG A 143 -37.73 13.31 4.70
C ARG A 143 -38.93 13.26 5.67
N ARG A 144 -38.65 13.36 6.97
CA ARG A 144 -39.71 13.47 7.99
C ARG A 144 -40.34 14.88 7.92
N PRO A 145 -41.67 15.01 8.03
CA PRO A 145 -42.31 16.32 8.07
C PRO A 145 -41.87 17.08 9.33
N LYS A 146 -41.62 18.37 9.15
CA LYS A 146 -41.25 19.29 10.23
C LYS A 146 -42.48 19.51 11.12
N ARG A 147 -42.34 19.28 12.43
CA ARG A 147 -43.32 19.67 13.44
C ARG A 147 -43.29 21.18 13.64
#